data_AF-A0A2J8MC30-F1
#
_entry.id   AF-A0A2J8MC30-F1
#
_cell.length_a   1.000
_cell.length_b   1.000
_cell.length_c   1.000
_cell.angle_alpha   90.00
_cell.angle_beta   90.00
_cell.angle_gamma   90.00
#
_symmetry.space_group_name_H-M   'P 1'
#
loop_
_entity.id
_entity.type
_entity.pdbx_description
1 polymer ?
#
loop_
_entity_poly.entity_id
_entity_poly.type
_entity_poly.pdbx_seq_one_letter_code
_entity_poly.pdbx_strand_id
1 'polypeptide(L)'
;MENHKSNNKENITIVDISRKINQLPEAERNLLENGSVYVGLNAALCGLIANSLFRRILNVTKARIAAGLPMAGIPFLTTDLTYRCFVIWIVKPVP
;
A
#
# COMPACT_ATOMS: atom_id res chain seq x y z
N MET A 1 -36.68 -0.14 -12.02
CA MET A 1 -36.87 1.33 -12.18
C MET A 1 -35.98 2.16 -11.23
N GLU A 2 -34.97 1.58 -10.58
CA GLU A 2 -34.16 2.27 -9.55
C GLU A 2 -32.93 3.01 -10.10
N ASN A 3 -32.34 2.51 -11.20
CA ASN A 3 -31.13 3.11 -11.82
C ASN A 3 -31.35 4.54 -12.34
N HIS A 4 -32.57 4.86 -12.78
CA HIS A 4 -32.88 6.19 -13.35
C HIS A 4 -33.03 7.28 -12.28
N LYS A 5 -33.33 6.90 -11.03
CA LYS A 5 -33.45 7.84 -9.90
C LYS A 5 -32.09 8.15 -9.27
N SER A 6 -31.18 7.16 -9.23
CA SER A 6 -29.78 7.38 -8.83
C SER A 6 -29.09 8.34 -9.81
N ASN A 7 -29.10 8.00 -11.11
CA ASN A 7 -28.47 8.79 -12.19
C ASN A 7 -28.86 10.27 -12.20
N ASN A 8 -30.11 10.56 -11.84
CA ASN A 8 -30.57 11.95 -11.72
C ASN A 8 -30.01 12.61 -10.45
N LYS A 9 -30.07 11.93 -9.29
CA LYS A 9 -29.59 12.46 -8.01
C LYS A 9 -28.10 12.75 -8.02
N GLU A 10 -27.28 11.85 -8.58
CA GLU A 10 -25.84 12.05 -8.73
C GLU A 10 -25.51 13.19 -9.71
N ASN A 11 -26.24 13.32 -10.83
CA ASN A 11 -26.10 14.47 -11.72
C ASN A 11 -26.41 15.80 -11.01
N ILE A 12 -27.51 15.84 -10.25
CA ILE A 12 -27.90 17.03 -9.48
C ILE A 12 -26.81 17.39 -8.46
N THR A 13 -26.22 16.40 -7.78
CA THR A 13 -25.12 16.66 -6.84
C THR A 13 -23.85 17.15 -7.53
N ILE A 14 -23.47 16.59 -8.68
CA ILE A 14 -22.28 17.02 -9.42
C ILE A 14 -22.44 18.46 -9.91
N VAL A 15 -23.64 18.83 -10.39
CA VAL A 15 -23.95 20.20 -10.82
C VAL A 15 -23.91 21.19 -9.64
N ASP A 16 -24.42 20.81 -8.47
CA ASP A 16 -24.40 21.65 -7.28
C ASP A 16 -22.97 21.87 -6.74
N ILE A 17 -22.16 20.81 -6.72
CA ILE A 17 -20.74 20.85 -6.36
C ILE A 17 -19.97 21.75 -7.34
N SER A 18 -20.21 21.61 -8.64
CA SER A 18 -19.55 22.45 -9.66
C SER A 18 -19.93 23.93 -9.51
N ARG A 19 -21.19 24.24 -9.18
CA ARG A 19 -21.64 25.61 -8.89
C ARG A 19 -20.96 26.17 -7.63
N LYS A 20 -20.83 25.38 -6.56
CA LYS A 20 -20.11 25.78 -5.34
C LYS A 20 -18.64 26.06 -5.63
N ILE A 21 -17.96 25.19 -6.40
CA ILE A 21 -16.55 25.37 -6.79
C ILE A 21 -16.35 26.66 -7.60
N ASN A 22 -17.31 27.03 -8.46
CA ASN A 22 -17.27 28.30 -9.21
C ASN A 22 -17.46 29.55 -8.33
N GLN A 23 -18.04 29.42 -7.13
CA GLN A 23 -18.24 30.51 -6.18
C GLN A 23 -17.04 30.71 -5.23
N LEU A 24 -16.07 29.78 -5.25
CA LEU A 24 -14.86 29.87 -4.44
C LEU A 24 -13.81 30.82 -5.08
N PRO A 25 -12.95 31.45 -4.27
CA PRO A 25 -11.85 32.28 -4.75
C PRO A 25 -10.93 31.50 -5.70
N GLU A 26 -10.36 32.18 -6.72
CA GLU A 26 -9.59 31.55 -7.81
C GLU A 26 -8.45 30.65 -7.32
N ALA A 27 -7.82 30.96 -6.19
CA ALA A 27 -6.74 30.16 -5.62
C ALA A 27 -7.20 28.75 -5.19
N GLU A 28 -8.37 28.63 -4.56
CA GLU A 28 -8.92 27.34 -4.13
C GLU A 28 -9.51 26.55 -5.29
N ARG A 29 -10.06 27.27 -6.27
CA ARG A 29 -10.61 26.67 -7.50
C ARG A 29 -9.53 25.98 -8.32
N ASN A 30 -8.38 26.63 -8.50
CA ASN A 30 -7.21 26.03 -9.16
C ASN A 30 -6.67 24.81 -8.40
N LEU A 31 -6.71 24.82 -7.05
CA LEU A 31 -6.29 23.67 -6.24
C LEU A 31 -7.26 22.50 -6.34
N LEU A 32 -8.57 22.72 -6.42
CA LEU A 32 -9.56 21.65 -6.56
C LEU A 32 -9.57 21.06 -7.98
N GLU A 33 -9.43 21.90 -9.00
CA GLU A 33 -9.37 21.47 -10.41
C GLU A 33 -8.06 20.75 -10.72
N ASN A 34 -6.91 21.29 -10.30
CA ASN A 34 -5.59 20.73 -10.65
C ASN A 34 -5.00 19.78 -9.59
N GLY A 35 -5.39 19.93 -8.32
CA GLY A 35 -4.86 19.11 -7.22
C GLY A 35 -5.28 17.65 -7.32
N SER A 36 -6.53 17.38 -7.72
CA SER A 36 -7.00 16.02 -7.95
C SER A 36 -6.24 15.32 -9.08
N VAL A 37 -5.93 16.05 -10.16
CA VAL A 37 -5.12 15.58 -11.28
C VAL A 37 -3.70 15.28 -10.83
N TYR A 38 -3.08 16.15 -10.03
CA TYR A 38 -1.73 15.94 -9.51
C TYR A 38 -1.65 14.72 -8.58
N VAL A 39 -2.59 14.58 -7.64
CA VAL A 39 -2.65 13.40 -6.75
C VAL A 39 -2.95 12.13 -7.53
N GLY A 40 -3.87 12.18 -8.49
CA GLY A 40 -4.22 11.06 -9.36
C GLY A 40 -3.03 10.60 -10.23
N LEU A 41 -2.29 11.54 -10.82
CA LEU A 41 -1.09 11.26 -11.61
C LEU A 41 0.01 10.64 -10.74
N ASN A 42 0.27 11.21 -9.56
CA ASN A 42 1.26 10.67 -8.62
C ASN A 42 0.88 9.27 -8.13
N ALA A 43 -0.40 9.04 -7.82
CA ALA A 43 -0.90 7.73 -7.40
C ALA A 43 -0.80 6.69 -8.53
N ALA A 44 -1.13 7.08 -9.77
CA ALA A 44 -1.00 6.21 -10.93
C ALA A 44 0.47 5.84 -11.21
N LEU A 45 1.38 6.82 -11.19
CA LEU A 45 2.83 6.59 -11.32
C LEU A 45 3.35 5.69 -10.20
N CYS A 46 2.94 5.95 -8.95
CA CYS A 46 3.29 5.12 -7.80
C CYS A 46 2.79 3.66 -7.99
N GLY A 47 1.55 3.47 -8.44
CA GLY A 47 0.98 2.15 -8.73
C GLY A 47 1.71 1.41 -9.84
N LEU A 48 2.12 2.11 -10.91
CA LEU A 48 2.93 1.53 -11.99
C LEU A 48 4.33 1.14 -11.51
N ILE A 49 4.97 1.99 -10.71
CA ILE A 49 6.28 1.71 -10.11
C ILE A 49 6.17 0.53 -9.14
N ALA A 50 5.16 0.50 -8.28
CA ALA A 50 4.91 -0.61 -7.36
C ALA A 50 4.63 -1.92 -8.12
N ASN A 51 3.82 -1.90 -9.17
CA ASN A 51 3.55 -3.07 -10.00
C ASN A 51 4.81 -3.54 -10.77
N SER A 52 5.63 -2.61 -11.26
CA SER A 52 6.90 -2.92 -11.92
C SER A 52 7.93 -3.49 -10.94
N LEU A 53 8.06 -2.91 -9.74
CA LEU A 53 8.92 -3.40 -8.67
C LEU A 53 8.43 -4.75 -8.15
N PHE A 54 7.13 -4.93 -7.94
CA PHE A 54 6.53 -6.20 -7.54
C PHE A 54 6.84 -7.30 -8.55
N ARG A 55 6.67 -7.02 -9.84
CA ARG A 55 7.11 -7.93 -10.90
C ARG A 55 8.61 -8.11 -10.91
N ARG A 56 9.44 -7.10 -10.67
CA ARG A 56 10.91 -7.26 -10.62
C ARG A 56 11.35 -8.11 -9.42
N ILE A 57 10.76 -7.89 -8.25
CA ILE A 57 11.01 -8.66 -7.03
C ILE A 57 10.58 -10.12 -7.21
N LEU A 58 9.45 -10.35 -7.89
CA LEU A 58 8.87 -11.69 -8.10
C LEU A 58 9.30 -12.39 -9.40
N ASN A 59 9.87 -11.67 -10.38
CA ASN A 59 10.34 -12.18 -11.67
C ASN A 59 11.88 -12.14 -11.81
N VAL A 60 12.60 -11.54 -10.85
CA VAL A 60 14.06 -11.71 -10.64
C VAL A 60 14.31 -12.67 -9.48
N THR A 61 13.38 -13.60 -9.26
CA THR A 61 13.49 -14.65 -8.27
C THR A 61 14.26 -15.87 -8.79
N LYS A 62 15.35 -15.67 -9.55
CA LYS A 62 16.49 -16.61 -9.48
C LYS A 62 17.18 -16.52 -8.11
N ALA A 63 16.94 -15.43 -7.37
CA ALA A 63 17.31 -15.25 -5.97
C ALA A 63 16.23 -15.73 -4.96
N ARG A 64 15.33 -16.66 -5.33
CA ARG A 64 14.37 -17.28 -4.37
C ARG A 64 15.07 -17.86 -3.15
N ILE A 65 16.29 -18.33 -3.36
CA ILE A 65 17.14 -18.95 -2.35
C ILE A 65 17.69 -17.91 -1.36
N ALA A 66 17.80 -16.63 -1.72
CA ALA A 66 18.26 -15.58 -0.80
C ALA A 66 17.11 -14.90 -0.03
N ALA A 67 15.89 -14.84 -0.59
CA ALA A 67 14.74 -14.16 0.04
C ALA A 67 13.75 -15.09 0.76
N GLY A 68 13.69 -16.39 0.41
CA GLY A 68 12.99 -17.40 1.21
C GLY A 68 13.77 -17.83 2.46
N LEU A 69 15.10 -17.62 2.46
CA LEU A 69 15.99 -17.92 3.57
C LEU A 69 15.76 -17.06 4.81
N PRO A 70 15.51 -15.74 4.77
CA PRO A 70 15.13 -15.01 5.97
C PRO A 70 13.72 -15.39 6.45
N MET A 71 12.78 -15.70 5.56
CA MET A 71 11.39 -15.97 5.98
C MET A 71 11.17 -17.35 6.59
N ALA A 72 12.00 -18.35 6.26
CA ALA A 72 12.01 -19.68 6.90
C ALA A 72 13.25 -19.92 7.80
N GLY A 73 14.38 -19.31 7.47
CA GLY A 73 15.63 -19.44 8.20
C GLY A 73 15.71 -18.55 9.44
N ILE A 74 15.06 -17.37 9.49
CA ILE A 74 14.98 -16.61 10.75
C ILE A 74 14.19 -17.42 11.79
N PRO A 75 12.97 -17.93 11.52
CA PRO A 75 12.27 -18.80 12.46
C PRO A 75 13.08 -20.02 12.87
N PHE A 76 13.72 -20.72 11.92
CA PHE A 76 14.50 -21.93 12.20
C PHE A 76 15.74 -21.66 13.06
N LEU A 77 16.53 -20.62 12.74
CA LEU A 77 17.71 -20.23 13.51
C LEU A 77 17.33 -19.69 14.89
N THR A 78 16.22 -18.95 15.00
CA THR A 78 15.68 -18.50 16.29
C THR A 78 15.26 -19.69 17.14
N THR A 79 14.57 -20.70 16.59
CA THR A 79 14.19 -21.90 17.35
C THR A 79 15.41 -22.70 17.80
N ASP A 80 16.42 -22.90 16.94
CA ASP A 80 17.66 -23.61 17.32
C ASP A 80 18.42 -22.87 18.43
N LEU A 81 18.58 -21.55 18.30
CA LEU A 81 19.27 -20.74 19.30
C LEU A 81 18.51 -20.73 20.63
N THR A 82 17.18 -20.59 20.61
CA THR A 82 16.34 -20.67 21.80
C THR A 82 16.42 -22.06 22.45
N TYR A 83 16.40 -23.15 21.68
CA TYR A 83 16.54 -24.50 22.21
C TYR A 83 17.92 -24.71 22.86
N ARG A 84 19.00 -24.29 22.20
CA ARG A 84 20.37 -24.42 22.75
C ARG A 84 20.55 -23.56 24.00
N CYS A 85 20.04 -22.32 24.02
CA CYS A 85 20.03 -21.49 25.22
C CYS A 85 19.24 -22.13 26.35
N PHE A 86 18.03 -22.65 26.08
CA PHE A 86 17.19 -23.30 27.07
C PHE A 86 17.85 -24.56 27.65
N VAL A 87 18.39 -25.43 26.80
CA VAL A 87 19.11 -26.63 27.24
C VAL A 87 20.37 -26.27 28.01
N ILE A 88 21.14 -25.26 27.61
CA ILE A 88 22.28 -24.79 28.39
C ILE A 88 21.83 -24.26 29.75
N TRP A 89 20.73 -23.51 29.80
CA TRP A 89 20.22 -22.93 31.05
C TRP A 89 19.66 -23.99 32.02
N ILE A 90 19.11 -25.10 31.49
CA ILE A 90 18.55 -26.20 32.28
C ILE A 90 19.59 -27.29 32.62
N VAL A 91 20.58 -27.53 31.74
CA VAL A 91 21.59 -28.60 31.90
C VAL A 91 22.89 -28.07 32.52
N LYS A 92 23.27 -26.80 32.34
CA LYS A 92 24.39 -26.24 33.11
C LYS A 92 23.88 -25.73 34.47
N PRO A 93 24.34 -26.30 35.60
CA PRO A 93 24.25 -25.59 36.87
C PRO A 93 25.09 -24.33 36.75
N VAL A 94 24.43 -23.18 36.85
CA VAL A 94 25.06 -21.89 37.12
C VAL A 94 25.87 -22.04 38.42
N PRO A 95 27.19 -21.76 38.45
CA PRO A 95 27.95 -21.70 39.70
C PRO A 95 27.50 -20.52 40.57
#